data_AF-A0A958KZH9-F1
#
_entry.id   AF-A0A958KZH9-F1
#
_cell.length_a   1.000
_cell.length_b   1.000
_cell.length_c   1.000
_cell.angle_alpha   90.00
_cell.angle_beta   90.00
_cell.angle_gamma   90.00
#
_symmetry.space_group_name_H-M   'P 1'
#
loop_
_entity.id
_entity.type
_entity.pdbx_description
1 polymer ?
#
loop_
_entity_poly.entity_id
_entity_poly.type
_entity_poly.pdbx_seq_one_letter_code
_entity_poly.pdbx_strand_id
1 'polypeptide(L)' 'MESDTLVVVSKVKKLIKDQSDYNTSQCCIDALTKKVIEECLKGIEKAHEAGRKTVMGRDIL' A
#
# COMPACT_ATOMS: atom_id res chain seq x y z
N MET A 1 13.48 -9.16 -6.96
CA MET A 1 13.60 -8.92 -5.51
C MET A 1 12.26 -9.22 -4.91
N GLU A 2 12.21 -10.11 -3.93
CA GLU A 2 11.00 -10.33 -3.12
C GLU A 2 10.80 -9.09 -2.24
N SER A 3 9.61 -8.50 -2.30
CA SER A 3 9.29 -7.31 -1.50
C SER A 3 8.58 -7.74 -0.23
N ASP A 4 9.01 -7.23 0.91
CA ASP A 4 8.33 -7.49 2.18
C ASP A 4 6.86 -7.07 2.10
N THR A 5 5.98 -7.85 2.73
CA THR A 5 4.56 -7.52 2.80
C THR A 5 4.36 -6.27 3.66
N LEU A 6 3.93 -5.17 3.04
CA LEU A 6 3.74 -3.87 3.72
C LEU A 6 2.33 -3.64 4.27
N VAL A 7 1.45 -4.65 4.14
CA VAL A 7 0.07 -4.58 4.61
C VAL A 7 -0.20 -5.63 5.70
N VAL A 8 -1.10 -5.31 6.63
CA VAL A 8 -1.52 -6.29 7.63
C VAL A 8 -2.52 -7.26 6.98
N VAL A 9 -2.01 -8.43 6.54
CA VAL A 9 -2.76 -9.44 5.78
C VAL A 9 -4.11 -9.80 6.42
N SER A 10 -4.14 -9.97 7.74
CA SER A 10 -5.37 -10.32 8.47
C SER A 10 -6.43 -9.22 8.39
N LYS A 11 -6.05 -7.94 8.37
CA LYS A 11 -6.98 -6.82 8.24
C LYS A 11 -7.54 -6.73 6.82
N VAL A 12 -6.70 -6.96 5.80
CA VAL A 12 -7.14 -6.98 4.40
C VAL A 12 -8.15 -8.12 4.17
N LYS A 13 -7.81 -9.33 4.63
CA LYS A 13 -8.69 -10.50 4.56
C LYS A 13 -10.02 -10.24 5.25
N LYS A 14 -9.97 -9.69 6.46
CA LYS A 14 -11.16 -9.34 7.22
C LYS A 14 -12.03 -8.32 6.49
N LEU A 15 -11.44 -7.23 5.97
CA LEU A 15 -12.16 -6.21 5.21
C LEU A 15 -12.92 -6.81 4.02
N ILE A 16 -12.27 -7.65 3.21
CA ILE A 16 -12.89 -8.28 2.05
C ILE A 16 -14.00 -9.25 2.49
N LYS A 17 -13.74 -10.06 3.52
CA LYS A 17 -14.73 -11.01 4.06
C LYS A 17 -15.97 -10.31 4.62
N ASP A 18 -15.78 -9.26 5.40
CA ASP A 18 -16.87 -8.50 6.03
C ASP A 18 -17.76 -7.79 4.98
N GLN A 19 -17.21 -7.43 3.81
CA GLN A 19 -17.92 -6.71 2.76
C GLN A 19 -18.59 -7.60 1.71
N SER A 20 -18.03 -8.79 1.42
CA SER A 20 -18.53 -9.62 0.31
C SER A 20 -18.54 -11.12 0.58
N ASP A 21 -18.23 -11.58 1.80
CA ASP A 21 -18.02 -12.99 2.15
C ASP A 21 -16.90 -13.70 1.36
N TYR A 22 -16.06 -12.95 0.62
CA TYR A 22 -15.02 -13.51 -0.23
C TYR A 22 -13.74 -13.86 0.52
N ASN A 23 -12.98 -14.80 -0.05
CA ASN A 23 -11.63 -15.13 0.39
C ASN A 23 -10.59 -14.30 -0.36
N THR A 24 -9.41 -14.10 0.24
CA THR A 24 -8.31 -13.33 -0.38
C THR A 24 -7.10 -14.24 -0.62
N SER A 25 -6.63 -14.28 -1.87
CA SER A 25 -5.44 -15.02 -2.28
C SER A 25 -4.14 -14.31 -1.89
N GLN A 26 -3.02 -15.04 -1.88
CA GLN A 26 -1.70 -14.45 -1.64
C GLN A 26 -1.33 -13.43 -2.74
N CYS A 27 -1.60 -13.75 -4.01
CA CYS A 27 -1.29 -12.82 -5.12
C CYS A 27 -2.02 -11.47 -5.02
N CYS A 28 -3.18 -11.42 -4.35
CA CYS A 28 -3.86 -10.17 -4.04
C CYS A 28 -3.07 -9.32 -3.02
N ILE A 29 -2.50 -9.95 -2.00
CA ILE A 29 -1.63 -9.30 -1.01
C ILE A 29 -0.34 -8.78 -1.66
N ASP A 30 0.25 -9.58 -2.55
CA ASP A 30 1.47 -9.18 -3.28
C ASP A 30 1.19 -7.97 -4.18
N ALA A 31 0.05 -7.97 -4.88
CA ALA A 31 -0.39 -6.86 -5.71
C ALA A 31 -0.65 -5.58 -4.89
N LEU A 32 -1.29 -5.70 -3.72
CA LEU A 32 -1.50 -4.57 -2.80
C LEU A 32 -0.17 -4.02 -2.27
N THR A 33 0.75 -4.91 -1.91
CA THR A 33 2.10 -4.51 -1.46
C THR A 33 2.81 -3.72 -2.53
N LYS A 34 2.76 -4.18 -3.79
CA LYS A 34 3.33 -3.43 -4.93
C LYS A 34 2.70 -2.04 -5.06
N LYS A 35 1.38 -1.91 -4.89
CA LYS A 35 0.70 -0.60 -4.92
C LYS A 35 1.13 0.33 -3.80
N VAL A 36 1.30 -0.18 -2.58
CA VAL A 36 1.82 0.62 -1.46
C VAL A 36 3.23 1.13 -1.77
N ILE A 37 4.11 0.27 -2.31
CA ILE A 37 5.47 0.67 -2.68
C ILE A 37 5.45 1.74 -3.76
N GLU A 38 4.71 1.52 -4.84
CA GLU A 38 4.59 2.48 -5.95
C GLU A 38 4.14 3.86 -5.45
N GLU A 39 3.12 3.92 -4.59
CA GLU A 39 2.63 5.20 -4.07
C GLU A 39 3.56 5.85 -3.05
N CYS A 40 4.24 5.07 -2.20
CA CYS A 40 5.26 5.61 -1.30
C CYS A 40 6.41 6.25 -2.08
N LEU A 41 6.87 5.63 -3.18
CA LEU A 41 7.94 6.18 -4.00
C LEU A 41 7.52 7.49 -4.66
N LYS A 42 6.33 7.56 -5.24
CA LYS A 42 5.77 8.82 -5.78
C LYS A 42 5.61 9.89 -4.71
N GLY A 43 5.17 9.50 -3.51
CA GLY A 43 5.03 10.42 -2.39
C GLY A 43 6.36 11.02 -1.95
N ILE A 44 7.43 10.22 -1.97
CA ILE A 44 8.80 10.69 -1.71
C ILE A 44 9.23 11.73 -2.74
N GLU A 45 8.98 11.48 -4.03
CA GLU A 45 9.31 12.42 -5.12
C GLU A 45 8.57 13.76 -4.94
N LYS A 46 7.25 13.73 -4.72
CA LYS A 46 6.44 14.94 -4.46
C LYS A 46 6.91 15.70 -3.22
N ALA A 47 7.30 15.00 -2.16
CA ALA A 47 7.83 15.62 -0.94
C ALA A 47 9.19 16.29 -1.19
N HIS A 48 10.06 15.63 -1.95
CA HIS A 48 11.36 16.14 -2.36
C HIS A 48 11.22 17.40 -3.23
N GLU A 49 10.35 17.38 -4.25
CA GLU A 49 10.06 18.55 -5.11
C GLU A 49 9.51 19.73 -4.32
N ALA A 50 8.76 19.47 -3.26
CA ALA A 50 8.25 20.49 -2.35
C ALA A 50 9.27 20.97 -1.30
N GLY A 51 10.53 20.52 -1.35
CA GLY A 51 11.59 20.92 -0.42
C GLY A 51 11.43 20.37 1.00
N ARG A 52 10.66 19.29 1.18
CA ARG A 52 10.32 18.71 2.50
C ARG A 52 11.02 17.37 2.68
N LYS A 53 11.31 17.02 3.94
CA LYS A 53 11.78 15.67 4.32
C LYS A 53 10.67 14.76 4.87
N THR A 54 9.46 15.28 4.98
CA THR A 54 8.30 14.56 5.49
C THR A 54 7.32 14.33 4.35
N VAL A 55 7.07 13.06 4.03
CA VAL A 55 5.96 12.63 3.16
C VAL A 55 4.66 12.84 3.93
N MET A 56 3.73 13.54 3.33
CA MET A 56 2.44 13.90 3.92
C MET A 56 1.32 13.18 3.19
N GLY A 57 0.14 13.09 3.80
CA GLY A 57 -1.02 12.41 3.18
C GLY A 57 -1.36 12.93 1.78
N ARG A 58 -1.18 14.23 1.52
CA ARG A 58 -1.38 14.85 0.19
C ARG A 58 -0.39 14.37 -0.89
N ASP A 59 0.71 13.76 -0.50
CA ASP A 59 1.71 13.22 -1.44
C ASP A 59 1.28 11.82 -1.94
N ILE A 60 0.39 11.14 -1.20
CA ILE A 60 -0.17 9.82 -1.53
C ILE A 60 -1.55 10.05 -2.19
N LEU A 61 -1.57 10.12 -3.52
CA LEU A 61 -2.75 10.39 -4.35
C LEU A 61 -2.63 9.69 -5.69
#